data_AF-A0A7J9WEG2-F1
#
_entry.id   AF-A0A7J9WEG2-F1
#
_cell.length_a   1.000
_cell.length_b   1.000
_cell.length_c   1.000
_cell.angle_alpha   90.00
_cell.angle_beta   90.00
_cell.angle_gamma   90.00
#
_symmetry.space_group_name_H-M   'P 1'
#
loop_
_entity.id
_entity.type
_entity.pdbx_description
1 polymer ?
#
loop_
_entity_poly.entity_id
_entity_poly.type
_entity_poly.pdbx_seq_one_letter_code
_entity_poly.pdbx_strand_id
1 'polypeptide(L)'
;MPQHHPGDHRREFPRVPAYAWAWLQRSRPVLAEVSHRLTGDPPGTGFVDYLQERFPHDAFTRDIVVGVIADVAFNGRIPRHRPAGASWDRGLTWWAAAIAGVTPQEFDAASPPVVQTRLFGVEEQPPSRPGRGAAGRRTPSPSERAALVAALRDLVRTAQGDSVPVSAIRELLRQLEGPHSAERRDRQ
;
A
#
# COMPACT_ATOMS: atom_id res chain seq x y z
N MET A 1 38.26 6.78 -34.96
CA MET A 1 37.66 7.67 -33.95
C MET A 1 36.61 6.87 -33.17
N PRO A 2 36.97 6.22 -32.05
CA PRO A 2 35.99 5.51 -31.23
C PRO A 2 35.11 6.53 -30.51
N GLN A 3 33.79 6.40 -30.70
CA GLN A 3 32.79 7.26 -30.09
C GLN A 3 32.69 6.96 -28.60
N HIS A 4 33.01 7.95 -27.76
CA HIS A 4 32.75 7.93 -26.33
C HIS A 4 31.23 7.79 -26.10
N HIS A 5 30.78 6.62 -25.66
CA HIS A 5 29.45 6.49 -25.08
C HIS A 5 29.44 7.24 -23.73
N PRO A 6 28.59 8.27 -23.56
CA PRO A 6 28.51 8.99 -22.29
C PRO A 6 27.89 8.06 -21.24
N GLY A 7 28.73 7.67 -20.27
CA GLY A 7 28.35 7.39 -18.88
C GLY A 7 27.10 6.56 -18.67
N ASP A 8 27.25 5.23 -18.72
CA ASP A 8 26.42 4.31 -17.94
C ASP A 8 26.77 4.52 -16.45
N HIS A 9 26.39 5.69 -15.92
CA HIS A 9 26.47 5.99 -14.51
C HIS A 9 25.39 5.14 -13.83
N ARG A 10 25.72 3.88 -13.53
CA ARG A 10 25.00 3.11 -12.52
C ARG A 10 24.94 3.97 -11.27
N ARG A 11 23.82 4.69 -11.09
CA ARG A 11 23.59 5.52 -9.91
C ARG A 11 23.74 4.60 -8.72
N GLU A 12 24.74 4.89 -7.90
CA GLU A 12 24.99 4.15 -6.69
C GLU A 12 23.73 4.22 -5.82
N PHE A 13 23.33 3.08 -5.24
CA PHE A 13 22.13 3.03 -4.43
C PHE A 13 22.32 3.94 -3.19
N PRO A 14 21.33 4.78 -2.84
CA PRO A 14 21.50 5.75 -1.77
C PRO A 14 21.77 5.08 -0.43
N ARG A 15 22.55 5.73 0.42
CA ARG A 15 22.84 5.24 1.78
C ARG A 15 21.54 5.09 2.57
N VAL A 16 21.31 3.88 3.09
CA VAL A 16 20.11 3.55 3.86
C VAL A 16 20.18 4.17 5.26
N PRO A 17 19.22 5.02 5.66
CA PRO A 17 19.20 5.65 6.97
C PRO A 17 18.69 4.69 8.06
N ALA A 18 19.05 4.95 9.32
CA ALA A 18 18.71 4.10 10.46
C ALA A 18 17.20 3.81 10.60
N TYR A 19 16.33 4.79 10.31
CA TYR A 19 14.88 4.59 10.41
C TYR A 19 14.32 3.64 9.33
N ALA A 20 15.00 3.50 8.18
CA ALA A 20 14.62 2.55 7.12
C ALA A 20 15.05 1.12 7.49
N TRP A 21 16.21 0.97 8.14
CA TRP A 21 16.61 -0.30 8.76
C TRP A 21 15.70 -0.71 9.92
N ALA A 22 15.34 0.25 10.78
CA ALA A 22 14.41 0.00 11.89
C ALA A 22 13.02 -0.44 11.39
N TRP A 23 12.57 0.06 10.24
CA TRP A 23 11.36 -0.47 9.60
C TRP A 23 11.53 -1.93 9.16
N LEU A 24 12.62 -2.24 8.47
CA LEU A 24 12.90 -3.61 7.99
C LEU A 24 12.94 -4.60 9.16
N GLN A 25 13.58 -4.22 10.26
CA GLN A 25 13.65 -5.02 11.49
C GLN A 25 12.27 -5.32 12.10
N ARG A 26 11.32 -4.36 12.02
CA ARG A 26 9.93 -4.56 12.50
C ARG A 26 9.09 -5.36 11.52
N SER A 27 9.41 -5.30 10.23
CA SER A 27 8.67 -5.98 9.17
C SER A 27 9.05 -7.46 9.10
N ARG A 28 8.48 -8.25 10.03
CA ARG A 28 8.68 -9.72 10.09
C ARG A 28 8.49 -10.45 8.74
N PRO A 29 7.45 -10.18 7.91
CA PRO A 29 7.29 -10.90 6.65
C PRO A 29 8.40 -10.59 5.65
N VAL A 30 8.85 -9.33 5.56
CA VAL A 30 9.94 -8.93 4.67
C VAL A 30 11.25 -9.53 5.15
N LEU A 31 11.55 -9.45 6.45
CA LEU A 31 12.80 -9.97 7.01
C LEU A 31 12.90 -11.50 6.90
N ALA A 32 11.78 -12.21 7.08
CA ALA A 32 11.73 -13.66 6.91
C ALA A 32 12.03 -14.07 5.46
N GLU A 33 11.43 -13.37 4.49
CA GLU A 33 11.66 -13.64 3.06
C GLU A 33 13.09 -13.28 2.63
N VAL A 34 13.65 -12.16 3.11
CA VAL A 34 15.07 -11.81 2.87
C VAL A 34 15.99 -12.90 3.41
N SER A 35 15.77 -13.35 4.65
CA SER A 35 16.55 -14.43 5.25
C SER A 35 16.45 -15.71 4.45
N HIS A 36 15.23 -16.13 4.11
CA HIS A 36 15.01 -17.34 3.34
C HIS A 36 15.72 -17.30 1.98
N ARG A 37 15.70 -16.16 1.26
CA ARG A 37 16.39 -16.04 -0.03
C ARG A 37 17.92 -16.01 0.08
N LEU A 38 18.46 -15.48 1.18
CA LEU A 38 19.92 -15.36 1.38
C LEU A 38 20.54 -16.61 1.99
N THR A 39 19.87 -17.25 2.94
CA THR A 39 20.43 -18.33 3.75
C THR A 39 19.62 -19.62 3.69
N GLY A 40 18.36 -19.58 3.22
CA GLY A 40 17.42 -20.71 3.28
C GLY A 40 16.71 -20.85 4.63
N ASP A 41 17.20 -20.18 5.67
CA ASP A 41 16.79 -20.34 7.07
C ASP A 41 16.02 -19.12 7.61
N PRO A 42 15.26 -19.27 8.70
CA PRO A 42 14.64 -18.13 9.39
C PRO A 42 15.69 -17.15 9.93
N PRO A 43 15.34 -15.85 10.05
CA PRO A 43 16.30 -14.82 10.47
C PRO A 43 16.75 -15.03 11.92
N GLY A 44 18.06 -15.16 12.11
CA GLY A 44 18.70 -15.26 13.42
C GLY A 44 18.85 -13.90 14.12
N THR A 45 19.31 -13.94 15.37
CA THR A 45 19.70 -12.74 16.12
C THR A 45 20.86 -12.03 15.43
N GLY A 46 20.76 -10.71 15.24
CA GLY A 46 21.79 -9.92 14.57
C GLY A 46 21.75 -9.97 13.03
N PHE A 47 20.75 -10.64 12.44
CA PHE A 47 20.63 -10.72 10.98
C PHE A 47 20.50 -9.35 10.30
N VAL A 48 19.80 -8.41 10.94
CA VAL A 48 19.68 -7.04 10.42
C VAL A 48 21.02 -6.30 10.44
N ASP A 49 21.86 -6.52 11.45
CA ASP A 49 23.18 -5.90 11.54
C ASP A 49 24.11 -6.46 10.45
N TYR A 50 24.05 -7.78 10.23
CA TYR A 50 24.69 -8.42 9.07
C TYR A 50 24.26 -7.80 7.74
N LEU A 51 22.95 -7.56 7.54
CA LEU A 51 22.45 -6.88 6.34
C LEU A 51 22.97 -5.45 6.23
N GLN A 52 23.00 -4.68 7.33
CA GLN A 52 23.52 -3.31 7.33
C GLN A 52 24.98 -3.25 6.88
N GLU A 53 25.81 -4.19 7.34
CA GLU A 53 27.22 -4.29 6.96
C GLU A 53 27.40 -4.75 5.51
N ARG A 54 26.63 -5.73 5.05
CA ARG A 54 26.77 -6.32 3.70
C ARG A 54 26.14 -5.48 2.60
N PHE A 55 24.98 -4.88 2.83
CA PHE A 55 24.21 -4.16 1.82
C PHE A 55 24.99 -3.12 0.99
N PRO A 56 25.87 -2.27 1.56
CA PRO A 56 26.64 -1.32 0.75
C PRO A 56 27.75 -1.97 -0.09
N HIS A 57 28.20 -3.17 0.27
CA HIS A 57 29.39 -3.81 -0.31
C HIS A 57 29.07 -5.00 -1.21
N ASP A 58 27.90 -5.60 -1.05
CA ASP A 58 27.47 -6.77 -1.79
C ASP A 58 26.22 -6.49 -2.64
N ALA A 59 26.43 -6.45 -3.96
CA ALA A 59 25.35 -6.21 -4.91
C ALA A 59 24.27 -7.29 -4.85
N PHE A 60 24.65 -8.55 -4.59
CA PHE A 60 23.69 -9.65 -4.49
C PHE A 60 22.77 -9.47 -3.28
N THR A 61 23.34 -9.22 -2.10
CA THR A 61 22.56 -8.92 -0.89
C THR A 61 21.63 -7.72 -1.11
N ARG A 62 22.14 -6.65 -1.74
CA ARG A 62 21.34 -5.46 -2.05
C ARG A 62 20.17 -5.78 -2.98
N ASP A 63 20.41 -6.49 -4.07
CA ASP A 63 19.37 -6.84 -5.05
C ASP A 63 18.28 -7.71 -4.42
N ILE A 64 18.66 -8.64 -3.54
CA ILE A 64 17.69 -9.46 -2.79
C ILE A 64 16.87 -8.61 -1.83
N VAL A 65 17.50 -7.75 -1.03
CA VAL A 65 16.78 -6.87 -0.09
C VAL A 65 15.81 -5.95 -0.84
N VAL A 66 16.27 -5.30 -1.90
CA VAL A 66 15.44 -4.40 -2.73
C VAL A 66 14.30 -5.17 -3.39
N GLY A 67 14.59 -6.32 -4.00
CA GLY A 67 13.61 -7.17 -4.66
C GLY A 67 12.54 -7.67 -3.70
N VAL A 68 12.92 -8.17 -2.52
CA VAL A 68 11.97 -8.65 -1.51
C VAL A 68 11.11 -7.52 -0.96
N ILE A 69 11.67 -6.33 -0.74
CA ILE A 69 10.87 -5.17 -0.32
C ILE A 69 9.85 -4.82 -1.43
N ALA A 70 10.27 -4.81 -2.69
CA ALA A 70 9.38 -4.59 -3.82
C ALA A 70 8.25 -5.63 -3.89
N ASP A 71 8.60 -6.92 -3.75
CA ASP A 71 7.67 -8.04 -3.82
C ASP A 71 6.69 -8.04 -2.64
N VAL A 72 7.20 -7.99 -1.41
CA VAL A 72 6.42 -8.24 -0.20
C VAL A 72 5.72 -6.97 0.30
N ALA A 73 6.41 -5.82 0.32
CA ALA A 73 5.83 -4.58 0.85
C ALA A 73 4.99 -3.84 -0.19
N PHE A 74 5.31 -4.00 -1.48
CA PHE A 74 4.63 -3.31 -2.58
C PHE A 74 3.97 -4.24 -3.60
N ASN A 75 3.83 -5.53 -3.28
CA ASN A 75 3.17 -6.52 -4.15
C ASN A 75 3.75 -6.57 -5.57
N GLY A 76 5.08 -6.50 -5.67
CA GLY A 76 5.86 -6.50 -6.92
C GLY A 76 5.76 -5.21 -7.74
N ARG A 77 5.06 -4.19 -7.24
CA ARG A 77 4.85 -2.92 -7.96
C ARG A 77 5.28 -1.74 -7.10
N ILE A 78 6.49 -1.25 -7.32
CA ILE A 78 6.98 -0.04 -6.67
C ILE A 78 6.13 1.14 -7.15
N PRO A 79 5.33 1.75 -6.25
CA PRO A 79 4.48 2.85 -6.66
C PRO A 79 5.32 4.09 -6.86
N ARG A 80 4.88 4.99 -7.74
CA ARG A 80 5.57 6.25 -8.04
C ARG A 80 5.28 7.35 -7.01
N HIS A 81 4.28 7.12 -6.18
CA HIS A 81 3.83 8.02 -5.12
C HIS A 81 3.10 7.20 -4.05
N ARG A 82 2.97 7.74 -2.86
CA ARG A 82 2.23 7.10 -1.77
C ARG A 82 0.74 7.07 -2.09
N PRO A 83 0.07 5.90 -1.98
CA PRO A 83 -1.38 5.83 -2.17
C PRO A 83 -2.14 6.70 -1.17
N ALA A 84 -3.22 7.33 -1.62
CA ALA A 84 -4.08 8.15 -0.75
C ALA A 84 -4.61 7.34 0.43
N GLY A 85 -4.47 7.86 1.65
CA GLY A 85 -4.92 7.20 2.88
C GLY A 85 -4.00 6.09 3.40
N ALA A 86 -2.88 5.79 2.73
CA ALA A 86 -1.93 4.80 3.22
C ALA A 86 -1.15 5.34 4.43
N SER A 87 -1.20 4.61 5.55
CA SER A 87 -0.38 4.89 6.73
C SER A 87 0.97 4.16 6.63
N TRP A 88 1.84 4.65 5.75
CA TRP A 88 3.23 4.25 5.68
C TRP A 88 4.07 5.04 6.70
N ASP A 89 4.93 4.32 7.40
CA ASP A 89 5.97 4.93 8.21
C ASP A 89 7.09 5.51 7.33
N ARG A 90 7.92 6.35 7.95
CA ARG A 90 9.03 7.04 7.28
C ARG A 90 10.03 6.07 6.65
N GLY A 91 10.24 4.89 7.23
CA GLY A 91 11.17 3.89 6.72
C GLY A 91 10.65 3.24 5.44
N LEU A 92 9.38 2.83 5.42
CA LEU A 92 8.72 2.30 4.22
C LEU A 92 8.67 3.34 3.09
N THR A 93 8.34 4.60 3.40
CA THR A 93 8.37 5.68 2.40
C THR A 93 9.76 5.88 1.80
N TRP A 94 10.81 5.83 2.63
CA TRP A 94 12.18 5.95 2.15
C TRP A 94 12.57 4.81 1.21
N TRP A 95 12.21 3.56 1.55
CA TRP A 95 12.44 2.42 0.67
C TRP A 95 11.71 2.57 -0.66
N ALA A 96 10.43 3.00 -0.65
CA ALA A 96 9.70 3.26 -1.88
C ALA A 96 10.42 4.29 -2.77
N ALA A 97 10.84 5.41 -2.18
CA ALA A 97 11.56 6.48 -2.88
C ALA A 97 12.91 6.02 -3.44
N ALA A 98 13.72 5.37 -2.61
CA ALA A 98 15.05 4.88 -2.97
C ALA A 98 14.98 3.86 -4.12
N ILE A 99 14.04 2.92 -4.06
CA ILE A 99 13.84 1.92 -5.11
C ILE A 99 13.29 2.57 -6.39
N ALA A 100 12.42 3.58 -6.26
CA ALA A 100 11.92 4.37 -7.40
C ALA A 100 12.99 5.33 -7.99
N GLY A 101 14.17 5.44 -7.36
CA GLY A 101 15.26 6.30 -7.82
C GLY A 101 15.01 7.79 -7.61
N VAL A 102 14.15 8.16 -6.66
CA VAL A 102 13.81 9.54 -6.30
C VAL A 102 14.12 9.82 -4.82
N THR A 103 14.19 11.08 -4.45
CA THR A 103 14.33 11.46 -3.04
C THR A 103 13.01 11.23 -2.28
N PRO A 104 13.05 10.99 -0.96
CA PRO A 104 11.84 10.90 -0.15
C PRO A 104 10.94 12.13 -0.25
N GLN A 105 11.55 13.32 -0.38
CA GLN A 105 10.82 14.58 -0.51
C GLN A 105 10.08 14.67 -1.86
N GLU A 106 10.71 14.27 -2.97
CA GLU A 106 10.06 14.19 -4.28
C GLU A 106 8.92 13.16 -4.28
N PHE A 107 9.14 12.02 -3.61
CA PHE A 107 8.14 10.97 -3.48
C PHE A 107 6.91 11.45 -2.68
N ASP A 108 7.13 12.13 -1.55
CA ASP A 108 6.05 12.71 -0.75
C ASP A 108 5.34 13.85 -1.49
N ALA A 109 6.08 14.70 -2.23
CA ALA A 109 5.49 15.78 -3.02
C ALA A 109 4.62 15.29 -4.18
N ALA A 110 4.96 14.14 -4.78
CA ALA A 110 4.14 13.49 -5.81
C ALA A 110 2.89 12.80 -5.24
N SER A 111 2.80 12.67 -3.91
CA SER A 111 1.70 11.98 -3.25
C SER A 111 0.49 12.89 -3.06
N PRO A 112 -0.73 12.42 -3.34
CA PRO A 112 -1.94 13.21 -3.15
C PRO A 112 -2.07 13.61 -1.66
N PRO A 113 -2.47 14.86 -1.35
CA PRO A 113 -2.62 15.31 0.02
C PRO A 113 -3.64 14.42 0.75
N VAL A 114 -3.25 13.94 1.94
CA VAL A 114 -4.20 13.27 2.83
C VAL A 114 -5.18 14.32 3.32
N VAL A 115 -6.39 14.33 2.77
CA VAL A 115 -7.51 15.09 3.33
C VAL A 115 -7.86 14.43 4.66
N GLN A 116 -7.21 14.86 5.73
CA GLN A 116 -7.67 14.55 7.07
C GLN A 116 -8.98 15.29 7.27
N THR A 117 -10.10 14.58 7.12
CA THR A 117 -11.39 15.08 7.59
C THR A 117 -11.25 15.29 9.09
N ARG A 118 -11.02 16.54 9.51
CA ARG A 118 -11.00 16.92 10.93
C ARG A 118 -12.39 16.59 11.49
N LEU A 119 -12.47 15.54 12.29
CA LEU A 119 -13.71 15.08 12.93
C LEU A 119 -14.16 16.01 14.07
N PHE A 120 -13.30 16.94 14.52
CA PHE A 120 -13.62 17.96 15.51
C PHE A 120 -12.89 19.25 15.16
N GLY A 121 -13.54 20.11 14.39
CA GLY A 121 -13.04 21.45 14.07
C GLY A 121 -14.20 22.27 13.53
N VAL A 122 -14.46 23.41 14.17
CA VAL A 122 -15.46 24.39 13.76
C VAL A 122 -15.29 24.69 12.28
N GLU A 123 -16.37 24.50 11.54
CA GLU A 123 -16.46 24.65 10.10
C GLU A 123 -16.34 26.15 9.76
N GLU A 124 -15.13 26.65 9.51
CA GLU A 124 -14.96 27.92 8.79
C GLU A 124 -15.34 27.69 7.33
N GLN A 125 -16.63 27.91 7.07
CA GLN A 125 -17.29 27.86 5.78
C GLN A 125 -16.77 28.98 4.86
N PRO A 126 -16.09 28.69 3.74
CA PRO A 126 -15.91 29.67 2.68
C PRO A 126 -17.20 29.75 1.82
N PRO A 127 -17.49 30.90 1.20
CA PRO A 127 -18.80 31.19 0.63
C PRO A 127 -19.17 30.28 -0.54
N SER A 128 -20.39 29.79 -0.46
CA SER A 128 -21.10 28.91 -1.38
C SER A 128 -20.94 29.30 -2.85
N ARG A 129 -20.48 28.34 -3.67
CA ARG A 129 -20.84 28.27 -5.11
C ARG A 129 -21.95 27.24 -5.28
N PRO A 130 -23.07 27.57 -5.95
CA PRO A 130 -24.09 26.59 -6.27
C PRO A 130 -23.65 25.83 -7.52
N GLY A 131 -23.46 24.51 -7.41
CA GLY A 131 -23.00 23.74 -8.54
C GLY A 131 -22.94 22.24 -8.33
N ARG A 132 -24.08 21.58 -8.60
CA ARG A 132 -24.21 20.22 -9.14
C ARG A 132 -23.91 19.06 -8.16
N GLY A 133 -25.00 18.38 -7.78
CA GLY A 133 -25.06 17.29 -6.80
C GLY A 133 -23.98 16.22 -6.94
N ALA A 134 -23.17 16.12 -5.89
CA ALA A 134 -22.42 14.92 -5.57
C ALA A 134 -23.41 13.94 -4.89
N ALA A 135 -23.71 12.83 -5.57
CA ALA A 135 -24.35 11.69 -4.93
C ALA A 135 -23.51 11.29 -3.72
N GLY A 136 -24.02 11.56 -2.52
CA GLY A 136 -23.36 11.23 -1.27
C GLY A 136 -23.13 9.72 -1.23
N ARG A 137 -21.85 9.30 -1.17
CA ARG A 137 -21.50 7.94 -0.81
C ARG A 137 -22.06 7.68 0.59
N ARG A 138 -23.19 6.99 0.65
CA ARG A 138 -23.82 6.58 1.91
C ARG A 138 -22.88 5.60 2.60
N THR A 139 -22.48 5.92 3.82
CA THR A 139 -21.77 4.99 4.69
C THR A 139 -22.74 3.86 5.05
N PRO A 140 -22.40 2.58 4.81
CA PRO A 140 -23.29 1.48 5.15
C PRO A 140 -23.51 1.43 6.66
N SER A 141 -24.76 1.31 7.04
CA SER A 141 -25.24 1.11 8.40
C SER A 141 -24.67 -0.19 9.00
N PRO A 142 -24.66 -0.33 10.33
CA PRO A 142 -24.14 -1.54 10.99
C PRO A 142 -24.85 -2.83 10.53
N SER A 143 -26.15 -2.77 10.22
CA SER A 143 -26.93 -3.90 9.68
C SER A 143 -26.52 -4.24 8.24
N GLU A 144 -26.28 -3.25 7.39
CA GLU A 144 -25.77 -3.46 6.02
C GLU A 144 -24.37 -4.06 6.03
N ARG A 145 -23.51 -3.67 6.98
CA ARG A 145 -22.19 -4.29 7.16
C ARG A 145 -22.29 -5.74 7.62
N ALA A 146 -23.20 -6.06 8.54
CA ALA A 146 -23.40 -7.44 8.98
C ALA A 146 -23.90 -8.33 7.82
N ALA A 147 -24.82 -7.82 7.00
CA ALA A 147 -25.30 -8.51 5.80
C ALA A 147 -24.18 -8.72 4.76
N LEU A 148 -23.34 -7.71 4.51
CA LEU A 148 -22.18 -7.80 3.62
C LEU A 148 -21.19 -8.89 4.10
N VAL A 149 -20.88 -8.90 5.40
CA VAL A 149 -19.95 -9.89 5.99
C VAL A 149 -20.52 -11.30 5.92
N ALA A 150 -21.83 -11.48 6.14
CA ALA A 150 -22.49 -12.78 6.01
C ALA A 150 -22.43 -13.30 4.57
N ALA A 151 -22.74 -12.44 3.58
CA ALA A 151 -22.70 -12.81 2.18
C ALA A 151 -21.27 -13.11 1.68
N LEU A 152 -20.27 -12.34 2.12
CA LEU A 152 -18.86 -12.60 1.82
C LEU A 152 -18.40 -13.95 2.38
N ARG A 153 -18.79 -14.28 3.62
CA ARG A 153 -18.47 -15.57 4.22
C ARG A 153 -19.13 -16.73 3.48
N ASP A 154 -20.37 -16.53 3.03
CA ASP A 154 -21.09 -17.57 2.29
C ASP A 154 -20.44 -17.83 0.93
N LEU A 155 -20.05 -16.76 0.24
CA LEU A 155 -19.37 -16.82 -1.06
C LEU A 155 -17.98 -17.46 -0.96
N VAL A 156 -17.21 -17.14 0.09
CA VAL A 156 -15.92 -17.78 0.37
C VAL A 156 -16.10 -19.27 0.74
N ARG A 157 -17.21 -19.63 1.40
CA ARG A 157 -17.52 -21.03 1.73
C ARG A 157 -17.94 -21.85 0.50
N THR A 158 -18.59 -21.22 -0.47
CA THR A 158 -18.96 -21.88 -1.75
C THR A 158 -17.80 -21.98 -2.72
N ALA A 159 -16.88 -21.01 -2.70
CA ALA A 159 -15.63 -21.06 -3.46
C ALA A 159 -14.65 -22.02 -2.76
N GLN A 160 -14.78 -23.32 -3.02
CA GLN A 160 -13.89 -24.37 -2.49
C GLN A 160 -12.45 -24.20 -3.00
N GLY A 161 -11.67 -23.31 -2.38
CA GLY A 161 -10.22 -23.21 -2.53
C GLY A 161 -9.69 -22.53 -3.79
N ASP A 162 -10.42 -22.57 -4.92
CA ASP A 162 -9.95 -21.94 -6.16
C ASP A 162 -10.69 -20.64 -6.47
N SER A 163 -10.00 -19.53 -6.20
CA SER A 163 -10.25 -18.15 -6.64
C SER A 163 -11.72 -17.68 -6.72
N VAL A 164 -12.10 -16.75 -5.84
CA VAL A 164 -13.38 -16.05 -5.94
C VAL A 164 -13.45 -15.23 -7.24
N PRO A 165 -14.39 -15.51 -8.17
CA PRO A 165 -14.49 -14.77 -9.42
C PRO A 165 -14.96 -13.34 -9.18
N VAL A 166 -14.24 -12.38 -9.77
CA VAL A 166 -14.49 -10.92 -9.65
C VAL A 166 -15.90 -10.52 -10.10
N SER A 167 -16.52 -11.30 -11.00
CA SER A 167 -17.91 -11.11 -11.43
C SER A 167 -18.92 -11.30 -10.30
N ALA A 168 -18.70 -12.26 -9.40
CA ALA A 168 -19.59 -12.52 -8.27
C ALA A 168 -19.52 -11.39 -7.22
N ILE A 169 -18.32 -10.83 -7.00
CA ILE A 169 -18.13 -9.66 -6.12
C ILE A 169 -18.84 -8.42 -6.68
N ARG A 170 -18.73 -8.18 -7.99
CA ARG A 170 -19.39 -7.05 -8.65
C ARG A 170 -20.92 -7.16 -8.60
N GLU A 171 -21.46 -8.36 -8.76
CA GLU A 171 -22.90 -8.59 -8.67
C GLU A 171 -23.43 -8.37 -7.25
N LEU A 172 -22.69 -8.80 -6.22
CA LEU A 172 -23.02 -8.55 -4.82
C LEU A 172 -23.05 -7.04 -4.49
N LEU A 173 -22.04 -6.30 -4.96
CA LEU A 173 -21.97 -4.85 -4.79
C LEU A 173 -23.13 -4.14 -5.51
N ARG A 174 -23.48 -4.62 -6.71
CA ARG A 174 -24.62 -4.09 -7.49
C ARG A 174 -25.97 -4.32 -6.79
N GLN A 175 -26.16 -5.46 -6.14
CA GLN A 175 -27.39 -5.76 -5.39
C GLN A 175 -27.54 -4.88 -4.14
N LEU A 176 -26.43 -4.50 -3.51
CA LEU A 176 -26.43 -3.60 -2.35
C LEU A 176 -26.57 -2.11 -2.73
N GLU A 177 -26.15 -1.73 -3.94
CA GLU A 177 -26.33 -0.37 -4.46
C GLU A 177 -27.72 -0.15 -5.13
N GLY A 178 -28.51 -1.22 -5.32
CA GLY A 178 -29.88 -1.19 -5.85
C GLY A 178 -30.95 -0.74 -4.83
N PRO A 179 -32.11 -0.22 -5.28
CA PRO A 179 -32.89 0.80 -4.58
C PRO A 179 -33.66 0.26 -3.36
N HIS A 180 -33.10 0.44 -2.16
CA HIS A 180 -33.86 0.40 -0.89
C HIS A 180 -34.73 1.65 -0.66
N SER A 181 -35.12 2.37 -1.71
CA SER A 181 -35.93 3.59 -1.63
C SER A 181 -37.43 3.38 -1.83
N ALA A 182 -37.92 2.14 -1.85
CA ALA A 182 -39.32 1.85 -2.21
C ALA A 182 -40.22 1.31 -1.07
N GLU A 183 -39.81 1.34 0.19
CA GLU A 183 -40.62 0.73 1.27
C GLU A 183 -40.79 1.60 2.53
N ARG A 184 -41.13 2.89 2.35
CA ARG A 184 -41.66 3.77 3.42
C ARG A 184 -42.74 4.76 2.93
N ARG A 185 -43.58 4.32 2.00
CA ARG A 185 -44.85 5.01 1.66
C ARG A 185 -45.95 3.97 1.48
N ASP A 186 -46.26 3.22 2.53
CA ASP A 186 -47.56 2.57 2.69
C ASP A 186 -47.68 2.01 4.11
N ARG A 187 -47.93 2.90 5.06
CA ARG A 187 -48.73 2.63 6.26
C ARG A 187 -49.38 3.95 6.67
N GLN A 188 -50.50 4.25 6.01
CA GLN A 188 -51.63 4.93 6.65
C GLN A 188 -52.17 4.04 7.77
#